data_AF-A0A4Q3RUU4-F1
#
_entry.id   AF-A0A4Q3RUU4-F1
#
_cell.length_a   1.000
_cell.length_b   1.000
_cell.length_c   1.000
_cell.angle_alpha   90.00
_cell.angle_beta   90.00
_cell.angle_gamma   90.00
#
_symmetry.space_group_name_H-M   'P 1'
#
loop_
_entity.id
_entity.type
_entity.pdbx_description
1 polymer ?
#
loop_
_entity_poly.entity_id
_entity_poly.type
_entity_poly.pdbx_seq_one_letter_code
_entity_poly.pdbx_strand_id
1 'polypeptide(L)'
;GVLQGDLDWGLIGIGCLIGAAVVAIDEVLRLTGKLRLPPLAVGIGIYLPMTTTAPVVIGAVCGWAFDRWADGRPAGAIIKRMGVLLASGLIVGESLLGIAVAGVIVVTGKQNPLAVVGEAFEGWSILVGIAVSVTVMAWLYAFSAAQGRKAAV
;
A
#
# COMPACT_ATOMS: atom_id res chain seq x y z
N GLY A 1 -14.61 -14.37 -20.85
CA GLY A 1 -15.01 -12.96 -20.65
C GLY A 1 -15.11 -12.26 -21.98
N VAL A 2 -14.27 -11.25 -22.25
CA VAL A 2 -14.35 -10.48 -23.52
C VAL A 2 -13.86 -11.26 -24.75
N LEU A 3 -12.87 -12.15 -24.58
CA LEU A 3 -12.30 -12.98 -25.66
C LEU A 3 -13.10 -14.26 -25.93
N GLN A 4 -14.04 -14.62 -25.04
CA GLN A 4 -14.91 -15.79 -25.14
C GLN A 4 -16.38 -15.42 -25.47
N GLY A 5 -16.71 -14.12 -25.56
CA GLY A 5 -18.07 -13.61 -25.83
C GLY A 5 -19.04 -13.59 -24.64
N ASP A 6 -18.69 -14.23 -23.53
CA ASP A 6 -19.56 -14.44 -22.36
C ASP A 6 -19.43 -13.31 -21.32
N LEU A 7 -19.45 -12.06 -21.79
CA LEU A 7 -19.38 -10.88 -20.92
C LEU A 7 -20.79 -10.35 -20.69
N ASP A 8 -21.22 -10.33 -19.43
CA ASP A 8 -22.49 -9.73 -19.05
C ASP A 8 -22.40 -8.19 -19.14
N TRP A 9 -22.73 -7.67 -20.32
CA TRP A 9 -22.79 -6.24 -20.61
C TRP A 9 -23.76 -5.49 -19.70
N GLY A 10 -24.74 -6.18 -19.11
CA GLY A 10 -25.63 -5.61 -18.09
C GLY A 10 -24.86 -5.23 -16.83
N LEU A 11 -23.94 -6.08 -16.36
CA LEU A 11 -23.08 -5.78 -15.22
C LEU A 11 -22.13 -4.61 -15.50
N ILE A 12 -21.63 -4.47 -16.73
CA ILE A 12 -20.84 -3.31 -17.13
C ILE A 12 -21.68 -2.03 -17.11
N GLY A 13 -22.89 -2.07 -17.65
CA GLY A 13 -23.82 -0.94 -17.63
C GLY A 13 -24.16 -0.47 -16.20
N ILE A 14 -24.39 -1.43 -15.29
CA ILE A 14 -24.59 -1.15 -13.86
C ILE A 14 -23.34 -0.52 -13.25
N GLY A 15 -22.14 -1.03 -13.56
CA GLY A 15 -20.88 -0.44 -13.11
C GLY A 15 -20.69 1.01 -13.59
N CYS A 16 -21.01 1.29 -14.86
CA CYS A 16 -20.99 2.65 -15.40
C CYS A 16 -22.00 3.57 -14.71
N LEU A 17 -23.22 3.09 -14.44
CA LEU A 17 -24.25 3.83 -13.71
C LEU A 17 -23.81 4.16 -12.29
N ILE A 18 -23.26 3.19 -11.57
CA ILE A 18 -22.73 3.39 -10.21
C ILE A 18 -21.58 4.41 -10.24
N GLY A 19 -20.64 4.28 -11.18
CA GLY A 19 -19.55 5.23 -11.35
C GLY A 19 -20.05 6.66 -11.61
N ALA A 20 -21.00 6.83 -12.52
CA ALA A 20 -21.61 8.12 -12.82
C ALA A 20 -22.36 8.71 -11.61
N ALA A 21 -23.07 7.89 -10.85
CA ALA A 21 -23.75 8.32 -9.64
C ALA A 21 -22.76 8.81 -8.57
N VAL A 22 -21.65 8.09 -8.36
CA VAL A 22 -20.60 8.49 -7.41
C VAL A 22 -19.96 9.82 -7.83
N VAL A 23 -19.67 10.01 -9.12
CA VAL A 23 -19.15 11.29 -9.65
C VAL A 23 -20.14 12.43 -9.45
N ALA A 24 -21.43 12.20 -9.74
CA ALA A 24 -22.46 13.20 -9.54
C ALA A 24 -22.60 13.60 -8.06
N ILE A 25 -22.54 12.63 -7.15
CA ILE A 25 -22.55 12.87 -5.70
C ILE A 25 -21.32 13.69 -5.28
N ASP A 26 -20.12 13.35 -5.75
CA ASP A 26 -18.89 14.10 -5.43
C ASP A 26 -18.99 15.57 -5.89
N GLU A 27 -19.48 15.82 -7.11
CA GLU A 27 -19.62 17.20 -7.62
C GLU A 27 -20.67 17.99 -6.83
N VAL A 28 -21.78 17.38 -6.44
CA VAL A 28 -22.79 18.02 -5.57
C VAL A 28 -22.22 18.34 -4.19
N LEU A 29 -21.46 17.42 -3.59
CA LEU A 29 -20.80 17.65 -2.30
C LEU A 29 -19.75 18.76 -2.39
N ARG A 30 -19.02 18.81 -3.50
CA ARG A 30 -18.05 19.87 -3.80
C ARG A 30 -18.73 21.24 -3.90
N LEU A 31 -19.89 21.33 -4.56
CA LEU A 31 -20.67 22.57 -4.69
C LEU A 31 -21.27 23.03 -3.37
N THR A 32 -21.63 22.10 -2.47
CA THR A 32 -22.17 22.43 -1.15
C THR A 32 -21.10 22.73 -0.09
N GLY A 33 -19.81 22.59 -0.41
CA GLY A 33 -18.70 23.00 0.43
C GLY A 33 -18.49 22.17 1.71
N LYS A 34 -19.19 21.04 1.86
CA LYS A 34 -19.19 20.26 3.10
C LYS A 34 -18.15 19.13 3.11
N LEU A 35 -17.91 18.45 1.98
CA LEU A 35 -16.96 17.34 1.87
C LEU A 35 -16.55 17.09 0.40
N ARG A 36 -15.54 16.24 0.18
CA ARG A 36 -15.23 15.65 -1.13
C ARG A 36 -15.17 14.14 -0.97
N LEU A 37 -15.79 13.41 -1.88
CA LEU A 37 -15.76 11.95 -1.97
C LEU A 37 -15.15 11.57 -3.31
N PRO A 38 -13.80 11.58 -3.43
CA PRO A 38 -13.14 11.29 -4.69
C PRO A 38 -13.64 9.94 -5.24
N PRO A 39 -14.22 9.89 -6.45
CA PRO A 39 -14.77 8.67 -7.02
C PRO A 39 -13.73 7.55 -7.11
N LEU A 40 -12.45 7.92 -7.27
CA LEU A 40 -11.32 7.00 -7.30
C LEU A 40 -11.10 6.30 -5.94
N ALA A 41 -11.31 6.99 -4.82
CA ALA A 41 -11.22 6.38 -3.50
C ALA A 41 -12.36 5.38 -3.26
N VAL A 42 -13.57 5.70 -3.73
CA VAL A 42 -14.74 4.82 -3.66
C VAL A 42 -14.53 3.56 -4.51
N GLY A 43 -14.00 3.71 -5.74
CA GLY A 43 -13.68 2.59 -6.61
C GLY A 43 -12.66 1.63 -6.00
N ILE A 44 -11.59 2.16 -5.38
CA ILE A 44 -10.60 1.36 -4.65
C ILE A 44 -11.25 0.65 -3.46
N GLY A 45 -12.11 1.33 -2.70
CA GLY A 45 -12.82 0.73 -1.56
C GLY A 45 -13.76 -0.42 -1.94
N ILE A 46 -14.45 -0.33 -3.07
CA ILE A 46 -15.31 -1.40 -3.60
C ILE A 46 -14.47 -2.58 -4.12
N TYR A 47 -13.27 -2.29 -4.63
CA TYR A 47 -12.37 -3.29 -5.20
C TYR A 47 -11.60 -4.10 -4.13
N LEU A 48 -11.31 -3.52 -2.96
CA LEU A 48 -10.49 -4.20 -1.96
C LEU A 48 -11.31 -5.14 -1.05
N PRO A 49 -10.93 -6.43 -0.94
CA PRO A 49 -11.47 -7.31 0.09
C PRO A 49 -11.06 -6.82 1.50
N MET A 50 -11.91 -7.09 2.50
CA MET A 50 -11.70 -6.65 3.89
C MET A 50 -10.32 -7.02 4.47
N THR A 51 -9.73 -8.11 4.00
CA THR A 51 -8.37 -8.57 4.37
C THR A 51 -7.26 -7.60 3.92
N THR A 52 -7.49 -6.84 2.85
CA THR A 52 -6.56 -5.81 2.34
C THR A 52 -6.95 -4.40 2.79
N THR A 53 -8.24 -4.16 3.06
CA THR A 53 -8.74 -2.86 3.54
C THR A 53 -8.19 -2.51 4.92
N ALA A 54 -8.15 -3.47 5.85
CA ALA A 54 -7.66 -3.20 7.21
C ALA A 54 -6.18 -2.72 7.25
N PRO A 55 -5.22 -3.39 6.58
CA PRO A 55 -3.85 -2.88 6.43
C PRO A 55 -3.77 -1.49 5.79
N VAL A 56 -4.58 -1.22 4.75
CA VAL A 56 -4.61 0.10 4.09
C VAL A 56 -5.08 1.19 5.05
N VAL A 57 -6.12 0.93 5.84
CA VAL A 57 -6.61 1.86 6.86
C VAL A 57 -5.55 2.12 7.92
N ILE A 58 -4.90 1.07 8.42
CA ILE A 58 -3.80 1.20 9.40
C ILE A 58 -2.67 2.05 8.80
N GLY A 59 -2.26 1.77 7.57
CA GLY A 59 -1.25 2.53 6.85
C GLY A 59 -1.63 4.01 6.68
N ALA A 60 -2.89 4.30 6.37
CA ALA A 60 -3.40 5.67 6.26
C ALA A 60 -3.36 6.41 7.61
N VAL A 61 -3.72 5.75 8.71
CA VAL A 61 -3.65 6.32 10.07
C VAL A 61 -2.18 6.57 10.47
N CYS A 62 -1.27 5.63 10.18
CA CYS A 62 0.16 5.80 10.42
C CYS A 62 0.75 6.95 9.59
N GLY A 63 0.39 7.05 8.31
CA GLY A 63 0.80 8.14 7.43
C GLY A 63 0.31 9.50 7.93
N TRP A 64 -0.95 9.60 8.35
CA TRP A 64 -1.51 10.80 8.97
C TRP A 64 -0.76 11.20 10.25
N ALA A 65 -0.44 10.23 11.11
CA ALA A 65 0.32 10.48 12.33
C ALA A 65 1.76 10.94 12.02
N PHE A 66 2.41 10.34 11.02
CA PHE A 66 3.73 10.76 10.55
C PHE A 66 3.72 12.19 9.99
N ASP A 67 2.72 12.53 9.18
CA ASP A 67 2.58 13.86 8.62
C ASP A 67 2.37 14.92 9.70
N ARG A 68 1.52 14.62 10.69
CA ARG A 68 1.27 15.47 11.86
C ARG A 68 2.55 15.74 12.65
N TRP A 69 3.39 14.71 12.81
CA TRP A 69 4.69 14.83 13.47
C TRP A 69 5.70 15.63 12.64
N ALA A 70 5.70 15.44 11.32
CA ALA A 70 6.60 16.13 10.40
C ALA A 70 6.30 17.64 10.30
N ASP A 71 5.04 18.05 10.44
CA ASP A 71 4.64 19.47 10.44
C ASP A 71 5.27 20.28 11.59
N GLY A 72 5.64 19.62 12.70
CA GLY A 72 6.35 20.24 13.81
C GLY A 72 7.86 20.41 13.62
N ARG A 73 8.40 20.10 12.44
CA ARG A 73 9.85 20.08 12.18
C ARG A 73 10.27 21.15 11.14
N PRO A 74 11.47 21.75 11.27
CA PRO A 74 11.96 22.79 10.36
C PRO A 74 12.11 22.34 8.89
N ALA A 75 12.12 21.03 8.62
CA ALA A 75 12.18 20.45 7.27
C ALA A 75 10.97 19.56 6.94
N GLY A 76 9.79 19.83 7.52
CA GLY A 76 8.59 18.99 7.40
C GLY A 76 8.22 18.60 5.97
N ALA A 77 8.25 19.56 5.03
CA ALA A 77 7.91 19.30 3.63
C ALA A 77 8.86 18.30 2.94
N ILE A 78 10.17 18.36 3.24
CA ILE A 78 11.17 17.43 2.70
C ILE A 78 10.99 16.05 3.33
N ILE A 79 10.75 16.00 4.65
CA ILE A 79 10.52 14.76 5.40
C ILE A 79 9.31 14.01 4.85
N LYS A 80 8.20 14.71 4.56
CA LYS A 80 7.00 14.11 3.95
C LYS A 80 7.28 13.52 2.57
N ARG A 81 7.98 14.26 1.70
CA ARG A 81 8.37 13.77 0.36
C ARG A 81 9.27 12.54 0.42
N MET A 82 10.25 12.54 1.33
CA MET A 82 11.11 11.38 1.59
C MET A 82 10.31 10.18 2.10
N GLY A 83 9.32 10.40 2.97
CA GLY A 83 8.40 9.36 3.43
C GLY A 83 7.60 8.72 2.29
N VAL A 84 7.03 9.52 1.39
CA VAL A 84 6.31 9.02 0.20
C VAL A 84 7.23 8.24 -0.73
N LEU A 85 8.45 8.74 -0.97
CA LEU A 85 9.44 8.04 -1.80
C LEU A 85 9.84 6.71 -1.19
N LEU A 86 10.09 6.66 0.12
CA LEU A 86 10.36 5.42 0.84
C LEU A 86 9.20 4.42 0.71
N ALA A 87 7.96 4.88 0.95
CA ALA A 87 6.77 4.02 0.87
C ALA A 87 6.60 3.44 -0.55
N SER A 88 6.69 4.28 -1.59
CA SER A 88 6.61 3.82 -2.98
C SER A 88 7.75 2.86 -3.36
N GLY A 89 8.96 3.12 -2.87
CA GLY A 89 10.12 2.24 -3.06
C GLY A 89 9.95 0.89 -2.36
N LEU A 90 9.33 0.85 -1.19
CA LEU A 90 9.04 -0.38 -0.46
C LEU A 90 7.97 -1.22 -1.16
N ILE A 91 6.91 -0.59 -1.66
CA ILE A 91 5.85 -1.26 -2.44
C ILE A 91 6.43 -1.88 -3.72
N VAL A 92 7.22 -1.12 -4.48
CA VAL A 92 7.85 -1.66 -5.70
C VAL A 92 8.92 -2.71 -5.33
N GLY A 93 9.67 -2.48 -4.26
CA GLY A 93 10.70 -3.39 -3.77
C GLY A 93 10.16 -4.76 -3.39
N GLU A 94 8.99 -4.84 -2.75
CA GLU A 94 8.36 -6.12 -2.41
C GLU A 94 8.05 -6.95 -3.65
N SER A 95 7.57 -6.28 -4.71
CA SER A 95 7.23 -6.92 -5.98
C SER A 95 8.49 -7.41 -6.70
N LEU A 96 9.56 -6.61 -6.72
CA LEU A 96 10.84 -6.99 -7.31
C LEU A 96 11.49 -8.18 -6.59
N LEU A 97 11.46 -8.19 -5.26
CA LEU A 97 11.95 -9.32 -4.46
C LEU A 97 11.10 -10.58 -4.71
N GLY A 98 9.78 -10.45 -4.79
CA GLY A 98 8.89 -11.55 -5.14
C GLY A 98 9.21 -12.17 -6.50
N ILE A 99 9.46 -11.33 -7.52
CA ILE A 99 9.88 -11.78 -8.86
C ILE A 99 11.24 -12.46 -8.80
N ALA A 100 12.21 -11.90 -8.06
CA ALA A 100 13.53 -12.49 -7.90
C ALA A 100 13.45 -13.89 -7.25
N VAL A 101 12.68 -14.03 -6.18
CA VAL A 101 12.44 -15.31 -5.49
C VAL A 101 11.73 -16.30 -6.43
N ALA A 102 10.72 -15.86 -7.18
CA ALA A 102 10.04 -16.70 -8.17
C ALA A 102 11.03 -17.22 -9.24
N GLY A 103 11.95 -16.37 -9.71
CA GLY A 103 13.01 -16.79 -10.62
C GLY A 103 13.91 -17.89 -10.03
N VAL A 104 14.30 -17.76 -8.75
CA VAL A 104 15.10 -18.78 -8.06
C VAL A 104 14.33 -20.10 -7.92
N ILE A 105 13.03 -20.05 -7.62
CA ILE A 105 12.15 -21.23 -7.54
C ILE A 105 12.12 -21.97 -8.89
N VAL A 106 11.95 -21.24 -10.00
CA VAL A 106 11.90 -21.81 -11.35
C VAL A 106 13.24 -22.46 -11.74
N VAL A 107 14.37 -21.82 -11.44
CA VAL A 107 15.71 -22.36 -11.76
C VAL A 107 16.06 -23.58 -10.90
N THR A 108 15.73 -23.55 -9.61
CA THR A 108 16.12 -24.60 -8.67
C THR A 108 15.16 -25.79 -8.72
N GLY A 109 13.92 -25.60 -9.22
CA GLY A 109 12.85 -26.58 -9.17
C GLY A 109 12.35 -26.91 -7.76
N LYS A 110 12.84 -26.19 -6.74
CA LYS A 110 12.45 -26.35 -5.33
C LYS A 110 11.47 -25.23 -4.96
N GLN A 111 10.34 -25.61 -4.36
CA GLN A 111 9.32 -24.66 -3.89
C GLN A 111 9.85 -23.74 -2.79
N ASN A 112 10.81 -24.23 -1.98
CA ASN A 112 11.39 -23.47 -0.87
C ASN A 112 12.92 -23.43 -0.97
N PRO A 113 13.48 -22.69 -1.94
CA PRO A 113 14.92 -22.71 -2.22
C PRO A 113 15.74 -21.97 -1.14
N LEU A 114 15.11 -21.08 -0.38
CA LEU A 114 15.72 -20.26 0.67
C LEU A 114 15.41 -20.79 2.09
N ALA A 115 14.84 -21.99 2.22
CA ALA A 115 14.56 -22.59 3.52
C ALA A 115 15.88 -23.04 4.19
N VAL A 116 16.36 -22.25 5.16
CA VAL A 116 17.59 -22.55 5.93
C VAL A 116 17.27 -23.24 7.26
N VAL A 117 16.04 -23.11 7.76
CA VAL A 117 15.61 -23.64 9.06
C VAL A 117 14.49 -24.67 8.86
N GLY A 118 14.52 -25.77 9.62
CA GLY A 118 13.57 -26.89 9.47
C GLY A 118 12.17 -26.61 10.02
N GLU A 119 11.24 -27.54 9.76
CA GLU A 119 9.80 -27.45 10.08
C GLU A 119 9.49 -27.13 11.56
N ALA A 120 10.38 -27.52 12.49
CA ALA A 120 10.24 -27.20 13.91
C ALA A 120 10.24 -25.68 14.22
N PHE A 121 10.71 -24.85 13.29
CA PHE A 121 10.78 -23.40 13.44
C PHE A 121 9.60 -22.66 12.80
N GLU A 122 8.64 -23.38 12.20
CA GLU A 122 7.52 -22.81 11.46
C GLU A 122 6.67 -21.88 12.34
N GLY A 123 6.36 -22.27 13.58
CA GLY A 123 5.61 -21.42 14.52
C GLY A 123 6.35 -20.15 14.94
N TRP A 124 7.68 -20.21 15.08
CA TRP A 124 8.52 -19.05 15.41
C TRP A 124 8.77 -18.13 14.21
N SER A 125 8.70 -18.68 12.99
CA SER A 125 8.96 -17.94 11.76
C SER A 125 8.00 -16.77 11.56
N ILE A 126 6.73 -16.94 11.96
CA ILE A 126 5.71 -15.89 11.89
C ILE A 126 6.07 -14.73 12.81
N LEU A 127 6.41 -15.03 14.07
CA LEU A 127 6.76 -14.01 15.07
C LEU A 127 8.04 -13.27 14.70
N VAL A 128 9.06 -14.00 14.25
CA VAL A 128 10.32 -13.41 13.78
C VAL A 128 10.08 -12.57 12.53
N GLY A 129 9.27 -13.05 11.58
CA GLY A 129 8.90 -12.30 10.37
C GLY A 129 8.25 -10.97 10.71
N ILE A 130 7.24 -10.97 11.58
CA ILE A 130 6.57 -9.74 12.04
C ILE A 130 7.59 -8.80 12.73
N ALA A 131 8.40 -9.33 13.65
CA ALA A 131 9.39 -8.53 14.38
C ALA A 131 10.41 -7.87 13.43
N VAL A 132 10.92 -8.62 12.46
CA VAL A 132 11.86 -8.10 11.45
C VAL A 132 11.18 -7.05 10.58
N SER A 133 9.98 -7.30 10.06
CA SER A 133 9.24 -6.34 9.23
C SER A 133 8.98 -5.03 9.98
N VAL A 134 8.50 -5.09 11.22
CA VAL A 134 8.26 -3.90 12.05
C VAL A 134 9.56 -3.16 12.34
N THR A 135 10.63 -3.87 12.66
CA THR A 135 11.95 -3.27 12.96
C THR A 135 12.53 -2.58 11.74
N VAL A 136 12.47 -3.22 10.57
CA VAL A 136 12.94 -2.65 9.30
C VAL A 136 12.11 -1.42 8.95
N MET A 137 10.78 -1.47 9.08
CA MET A 137 9.91 -0.31 8.85
C MET A 137 10.29 0.84 9.79
N ALA A 138 10.39 0.59 11.10
CA ALA A 138 10.76 1.61 12.08
C ALA A 138 12.15 2.22 11.77
N TRP A 139 13.11 1.37 11.40
CA TRP A 139 14.45 1.80 11.02
C TRP A 139 14.45 2.67 9.75
N LEU A 140 13.70 2.28 8.71
CA LEU A 140 13.57 3.05 7.48
C LEU A 140 12.90 4.41 7.71
N TYR A 141 11.84 4.47 8.52
CA TYR A 141 11.22 5.74 8.92
C TYR A 141 12.19 6.64 9.69
N ALA A 142 12.94 6.08 10.64
CA ALA A 142 13.97 6.82 11.38
C ALA A 142 15.11 7.31 10.48
N PHE A 143 15.54 6.49 9.52
CA PHE A 143 16.56 6.81 8.54
C PHE A 143 16.11 7.92 7.60
N SER A 144 14.90 7.85 7.05
CA SER A 144 14.32 8.93 6.22
C SER A 144 14.20 10.25 6.98
N ALA A 145 13.80 10.21 8.25
CA ALA A 145 13.79 11.39 9.13
C ALA A 145 15.20 11.93 9.45
N ALA A 146 16.22 11.08 9.48
CA ALA A 146 17.60 11.50 9.65
C ALA A 146 18.17 12.14 8.37
N GLN A 147 17.86 11.59 7.19
CA GLN A 147 18.28 12.14 5.91
C GLN A 147 17.61 13.48 5.59
N GLY A 148 16.31 13.64 5.89
CA GLY A 148 15.62 14.92 5.75
C GLY A 148 16.20 16.05 6.62
N ARG A 149 16.82 15.71 7.76
CA ARG A 149 17.56 16.68 8.60
C ARG A 149 18.91 17.05 8.01
N LYS A 150 19.63 16.10 7.41
CA LYS A 150 20.93 16.36 6.77
C LYS A 150 20.83 17.20 5.49
N ALA A 151 19.74 17.05 4.74
CA ALA A 151 19.47 17.85 3.54
C ALA A 151 18.96 19.27 3.84
N ALA A 152 18.69 19.60 5.12
CA ALA A 152 18.25 20.93 5.56
C ALA A 152 19.37 21.76 6.20
N VAL A 153 20.60 21.23 6.23
CA VAL A 153 21.85 21.92 6.59
C VAL A 153 22.62 22.19 5.30
#